data_AF-A0A3L7LSD0-F1
#
_entry.id   AF-A0A3L7LSD0-F1
#
_cell.length_a   1.000
_cell.length_b   1.000
_cell.length_c   1.000
_cell.angle_alpha   90.00
_cell.angle_beta   90.00
_cell.angle_gamma   90.00
#
_symmetry.space_group_name_H-M   'P 1'
#
loop_
_entity.id
_entity.type
_entity.pdbx_description
1 polymer ?
#
loop_
_entity_poly.entity_id
_entity_poly.type
_entity_poly.pdbx_seq_one_letter_code
_entity_poly.pdbx_strand_id
1 'polypeptide(L)' 'IMQQLLKKVSGYLVPRLAREIGGERSKTPLDLGLRQR' A
#
# COMPACT_ATOMS: atom_id res chain seq x y z
N ILE A 1 6.02 7.82 1.06
CA ILE A 1 4.93 8.00 0.08
C ILE A 1 3.57 7.61 0.67
N MET A 2 3.24 6.33 0.92
CA MET A 2 1.89 5.92 1.36
C MET A 2 1.41 6.61 2.65
N GLN A 3 2.30 6.76 3.64
CA GLN A 3 1.99 7.51 4.86
C GLN A 3 1.60 8.98 4.60
N GLN A 4 2.15 9.62 3.57
CA GLN A 4 1.82 11.00 3.22
C GLN A 4 0.45 11.07 2.53
N LEU A 5 0.07 10.05 1.76
CA LEU A 5 -1.27 9.95 1.17
C LEU A 5 -2.34 9.75 2.25
N LEU A 6 -2.08 8.89 3.25
CA LEU A 6 -2.97 8.70 4.41
C LEU A 6 -3.29 9.99 5.18
N LYS A 7 -2.45 11.03 5.06
CA LYS A 7 -2.69 12.35 5.68
C LYS A 7 -3.53 13.30 4.81
N LYS A 8 -3.67 13.00 3.51
CA LYS A 8 -4.29 13.89 2.52
C LYS A 8 -5.65 13.39 2.04
N VAL A 9 -5.88 12.08 2.09
CA VAL A 9 -7.11 11.45 1.62
C VAL A 9 -7.59 10.42 2.63
N SER A 10 -8.86 10.02 2.50
CA SER A 10 -9.42 8.94 3.31
C SER A 10 -8.66 7.63 3.10
N GLY A 11 -8.52 6.83 4.17
CA GLY A 11 -7.70 5.62 4.16
C GLY A 11 -8.14 4.59 3.12
N TYR A 12 -9.45 4.52 2.79
CA TYR A 12 -9.96 3.59 1.77
C TYR A 12 -9.49 3.93 0.34
N LEU A 13 -9.03 5.17 0.10
CA LEU A 13 -8.55 5.64 -1.20
C LEU A 13 -7.03 5.45 -1.38
N VAL A 14 -6.29 5.10 -0.32
CA VAL A 14 -4.85 4.90 -0.40
C VAL A 14 -4.56 3.52 -1.01
N PRO A 15 -3.83 3.43 -2.13
CA PRO A 15 -3.50 2.15 -2.72
C PRO A 15 -2.53 1.37 -1.82
N ARG A 16 -2.59 0.04 -1.89
CA ARG A 16 -1.60 -0.82 -1.23
C ARG A 16 -0.35 -0.93 -2.09
N LEU A 17 0.82 -0.78 -1.47
CA LEU A 17 2.08 -1.09 -2.13
C LEU A 17 2.20 -2.61 -2.27
N ALA A 18 2.59 -3.08 -3.46
CA ALA A 18 2.80 -4.48 -3.72
C ALA A 18 4.14 -4.70 -4.42
N ARG A 19 4.76 -5.85 -4.17
CA ARG A 19 5.92 -6.34 -4.89
C ARG A 19 5.46 -7.20 -6.06
N GLU A 20 6.14 -7.02 -7.19
CA GLU A 20 6.02 -7.86 -8.37
C GLU A 20 7.23 -8.78 -8.46
N ILE A 21 7.00 -10.07 -8.71
CA ILE A 21 8.03 -11.10 -8.85
C ILE A 21 7.75 -11.84 -10.15
N GLY A 22 8.76 -11.97 -11.02
CA GLY A 22 8.61 -12.70 -12.27
C GLY A 22 8.22 -14.16 -12.04
N GLY A 23 7.22 -14.65 -12.78
CA GLY A 23 6.70 -16.01 -12.65
C GLY A 23 5.59 -16.18 -11.60
N GLU A 24 5.37 -15.19 -10.73
CA GLU A 24 4.22 -15.20 -9.82
C GLU A 24 2.94 -14.77 -10.56
N ARG A 25 1.85 -15.49 -10.30
CA ARG A 25 0.54 -15.22 -10.93
C ARG A 25 -0.11 -13.94 -10.41
N SER A 26 0.36 -13.39 -9.30
CA SER A 26 -0.26 -12.26 -8.63
C SER A 26 0.77 -11.41 -7.88
N LYS A 27 0.46 -10.12 -7.71
CA LYS A 27 1.28 -9.20 -6.93
C LYS A 27 1.15 -9.53 -5.44
N THR A 28 2.27 -9.46 -4.71
CA THR A 28 2.29 -9.67 -3.26
C THR A 28 2.19 -8.34 -2.54
N PRO A 29 1.11 -8.05 -1.78
CA PRO A 29 1.04 -6.83 -0.98
C PRO A 29 2.16 -6.76 0.06
N LEU A 30 2.74 -5.57 0.27
CA LEU A 30 3.64 -5.30 1.39
C LEU A 30 2.82 -4.80 2.59
N ASP A 31 3.05 -5.42 3.75
CA ASP A 31 2.62 -4.82 5.02
C ASP A 31 3.59 -3.70 5.39
N LEU A 32 3.05 -2.48 5.48
CA LEU A 32 3.81 -1.29 5.80
C LEU A 32 3.60 -0.82 7.26
N GLY A 33 2.78 -1.53 8.05
CA GLY A 33 2.50 -1.18 9.44
C GLY A 33 1.92 0.23 9.64
N LEU A 34 1.32 0.82 8.61
CA LEU A 34 0.84 2.20 8.63
C LEU A 34 -0.48 2.30 9.38
N ARG A 35 -0.62 3.34 10.20
CA ARG A 35 -1.87 3.67 10.90
C ARG A 35 -2.24 5.13 10.61
N GLN A 36 -3.54 5.37 10.42
CA GLN A 36 -4.07 6.72 10.37
C GLN A 36 -4.06 7.28 11.81
N ARG A 37 -3.49 8.47 11.99
CA ARG A 37 -3.44 9.19 13.26
C ARG A 37 -4.46 10.31 13.25
#